data_AF-A0A165MX24-F1
#
_entry.id   AF-A0A165MX24-F1
#
_cell.length_a   1.000
_cell.length_b   1.000
_cell.length_c   1.000
_cell.angle_alpha   90.00
_cell.angle_beta   90.00
_cell.angle_gamma   90.00
#
_symmetry.space_group_name_H-M   'P 1'
#
loop_
_entity.id
_entity.type
_entity.pdbx_description
1 polymer ?
#
loop_
_entity_poly.entity_id
_entity_poly.type
_entity_poly.pdbx_seq_one_letter_code
_entity_poly.pdbx_strand_id
1 'polypeptide(L)'
;MNTMVRNDMASVVLNNRSSFTAKNTLDEVLGNAHVAISGSVNVKVGSSSLAGLASKQIGGSVNKVSQIGKSMENHLFNGSQSGNYSIEADKNIVVNSGANYFQHAGKNFSKSVAQNSSESILGNSTVTVDKSISSTAKEFYTVVAGKRHTIICGGSKVIMNADGSIQMTGTNISINASSELVLRGGKVKIN
;
A
#
# COMPACT_ATOMS: atom_id res chain seq x y z
N MET A 1 31.97 -19.95 -19.72
CA MET A 1 31.82 -19.79 -21.18
C MET A 1 30.97 -18.55 -21.38
N ASN A 2 31.44 -17.59 -22.17
CA ASN A 2 30.72 -16.34 -22.43
C ASN A 2 30.17 -16.39 -23.85
N THR A 3 28.93 -15.96 -24.04
CA THR A 3 28.31 -15.82 -25.36
C THR A 3 28.02 -14.35 -25.59
N MET A 4 28.53 -13.80 -26.69
CA MET A 4 28.24 -12.43 -27.13
C MET A 4 27.49 -12.50 -28.46
N VAL A 5 26.34 -11.85 -28.54
CA VAL A 5 25.61 -11.62 -29.80
C VAL A 5 25.84 -10.17 -30.18
N ARG A 6 26.31 -9.91 -31.42
CA ARG A 6 26.69 -8.55 -31.87
C ARG A 6 25.56 -7.75 -32.50
N ASN A 7 24.61 -8.44 -33.13
CA ASN A 7 23.45 -7.84 -33.78
C ASN A 7 22.21 -8.32 -33.04
N ASP A 8 21.36 -9.10 -33.70
CA ASP A 8 20.07 -9.50 -33.17
C ASP A 8 20.07 -10.89 -32.54
N MET A 9 19.30 -11.04 -31.48
CA MET A 9 18.94 -12.33 -30.89
C MET A 9 17.42 -12.41 -30.79
N ALA A 10 16.82 -13.42 -31.41
CA ALA A 10 15.43 -13.81 -31.19
C ALA A 10 15.39 -15.15 -30.46
N SER A 11 14.63 -15.22 -29.36
CA SER A 11 14.43 -16.45 -28.60
C SER A 11 12.95 -16.70 -28.39
N VAL A 12 12.44 -17.78 -28.97
CA VAL A 12 11.04 -18.20 -28.83
C VAL A 12 10.99 -19.48 -28.01
N VAL A 13 10.22 -19.47 -26.93
CA VAL A 13 9.97 -20.65 -26.09
C VAL A 13 8.49 -20.98 -26.18
N LEU A 14 8.15 -22.15 -26.74
CA LEU A 14 6.76 -22.54 -27.00
C LEU A 14 6.03 -23.10 -25.76
N ASN A 15 6.79 -23.63 -24.80
CA ASN A 15 6.23 -24.31 -23.63
C ASN A 15 6.65 -23.62 -22.33
N ASN A 16 7.78 -24.00 -21.74
CA ASN A 16 8.22 -23.52 -20.42
C ASN A 16 9.65 -22.98 -20.48
N ARG A 17 9.90 -21.87 -19.77
CA ARG A 17 11.24 -21.33 -19.51
C ARG A 17 11.50 -21.34 -18.01
N SER A 18 12.67 -21.79 -17.59
CA SER A 18 13.16 -21.68 -16.21
C SER A 18 14.59 -21.18 -16.23
N SER A 19 14.93 -20.30 -15.29
CA SER A 19 16.28 -19.73 -15.12
C SER A 19 16.65 -19.79 -13.65
N PHE A 20 17.87 -20.25 -13.35
CA PHE A 20 18.40 -20.30 -11.99
C PHE A 20 19.77 -19.65 -11.96
N THR A 21 19.95 -18.68 -11.08
CA THR A 21 21.22 -17.99 -10.87
C THR A 21 21.63 -18.15 -9.40
N ALA A 22 22.76 -18.80 -9.16
CA ALA A 22 23.23 -19.09 -7.80
C ALA A 22 23.75 -17.84 -7.04
N LYS A 23 24.10 -16.78 -7.77
CA LYS A 23 24.62 -15.52 -7.22
C LYS A 23 23.77 -14.34 -7.68
N ASN A 24 24.24 -13.59 -8.68
CA ASN A 24 23.63 -12.32 -9.09
C ASN A 24 23.17 -12.37 -10.55
N THR A 25 22.04 -11.73 -10.83
CA THR A 25 21.57 -11.41 -12.19
C THR A 25 21.50 -9.89 -12.33
N LEU A 26 21.93 -9.35 -13.47
CA LEU A 26 21.77 -7.95 -13.86
C LEU A 26 21.15 -7.94 -15.26
N ASP A 27 19.96 -7.35 -15.37
CA ASP A 27 19.27 -7.14 -16.64
C ASP A 27 19.26 -5.62 -16.92
N GLU A 28 20.11 -5.18 -17.84
CA GLU A 28 20.19 -3.78 -18.27
C GLU A 28 19.56 -3.62 -19.66
N VAL A 29 18.67 -2.65 -19.79
CA VAL A 29 18.01 -2.32 -21.06
C VAL A 29 18.21 -0.83 -21.33
N LEU A 30 19.02 -0.53 -22.35
CA LEU A 30 19.30 0.86 -22.76
C LEU A 30 18.12 1.51 -23.51
N GLY A 31 17.22 0.68 -24.05
CA GLY A 31 15.99 1.09 -24.73
C GLY A 31 14.75 0.80 -23.89
N ASN A 32 13.69 0.32 -24.55
CA ASN A 32 12.42 -0.01 -23.89
C ASN A 32 12.34 -1.50 -23.55
N ALA A 33 11.91 -1.81 -22.34
CA ALA A 33 11.50 -3.16 -21.94
C ALA A 33 9.97 -3.23 -21.86
N HIS A 34 9.36 -4.13 -22.63
CA HIS A 34 7.93 -4.41 -22.56
C HIS A 34 7.72 -5.83 -22.03
N VAL A 35 7.04 -5.93 -20.88
CA VAL A 35 6.68 -7.22 -20.28
C VAL A 35 5.16 -7.29 -20.22
N ALA A 36 4.58 -8.23 -20.98
CA ALA A 36 3.15 -8.50 -20.99
C ALA A 36 2.92 -9.92 -20.50
N ILE A 37 2.01 -10.08 -19.53
CA ILE A 37 1.68 -11.37 -18.93
C ILE A 37 0.16 -11.48 -18.94
N SER A 38 -0.37 -12.46 -19.67
CA SER A 38 -1.82 -12.71 -19.77
C SER A 38 -2.39 -13.43 -18.55
N GLY A 39 -1.54 -14.17 -17.84
CA GLY A 39 -1.88 -14.84 -16.59
C GLY A 39 -1.45 -14.02 -15.36
N SER A 40 -1.14 -14.74 -14.29
CA SER A 40 -0.71 -14.13 -13.03
C SER A 40 0.80 -13.94 -12.95
N VAL A 41 1.24 -12.93 -12.19
CA VAL A 41 2.64 -12.70 -11.82
C VAL A 41 2.75 -12.75 -10.30
N ASN A 42 3.71 -13.51 -9.79
CA ASN A 42 4.08 -13.48 -8.38
C ASN A 42 5.56 -13.12 -8.27
N VAL A 43 5.86 -11.97 -7.67
CA VAL A 43 7.23 -11.54 -7.36
C VAL A 43 7.43 -11.69 -5.86
N LYS A 44 8.39 -12.51 -5.48
CA LYS A 44 8.76 -12.71 -4.08
C LYS A 44 10.21 -12.32 -3.87
N VAL A 45 10.45 -11.42 -2.93
CA VAL A 45 11.79 -10.99 -2.52
C VAL A 45 11.98 -11.35 -1.05
N GLY A 46 13.13 -11.92 -0.72
CA GLY A 46 13.43 -12.38 0.63
C GLY A 46 14.68 -13.26 0.64
N SER A 47 15.16 -13.60 1.84
CA SER A 47 16.21 -14.60 1.96
C SER A 47 15.64 -15.94 1.45
N SER A 48 16.17 -16.42 0.35
CA SER A 48 16.02 -17.83 0.01
C SER A 48 16.89 -18.59 0.99
N SER A 49 16.31 -19.20 2.03
CA SER A 49 17.10 -20.15 2.81
C SER A 49 17.47 -21.29 1.87
N LEU A 50 18.75 -21.32 1.50
CA LEU A 50 19.35 -22.34 0.63
C LEU A 50 19.06 -23.77 1.14
N ALA A 51 18.69 -23.92 2.42
CA ALA A 51 18.22 -25.14 3.06
C ALA A 51 17.00 -25.79 2.37
N GLY A 52 16.12 -25.01 1.73
CA GLY A 52 14.99 -25.54 0.96
C GLY A 52 15.37 -26.12 -0.42
N LEU A 53 16.49 -25.66 -1.01
CA LEU A 53 16.97 -26.12 -2.32
C LEU A 53 18.04 -27.21 -2.21
N ALA A 54 18.86 -27.22 -1.16
CA ALA A 54 19.94 -28.19 -0.96
C ALA A 54 19.42 -29.61 -0.64
N SER A 55 18.22 -29.75 -0.06
CA SER A 55 17.64 -31.05 0.28
C SER A 55 17.06 -31.81 -0.92
N LYS A 56 16.95 -31.20 -2.12
CA LYS A 56 16.44 -31.87 -3.33
C LYS A 56 17.22 -31.49 -4.59
N GLN A 57 18.39 -32.13 -4.76
CA GLN A 57 18.96 -32.58 -6.04
C GLN A 57 18.77 -31.66 -7.27
N ILE A 58 19.12 -30.38 -7.17
CA ILE A 58 19.18 -29.51 -8.38
C ILE A 58 20.33 -29.93 -9.31
N GLY A 59 21.34 -30.65 -8.80
CA GLY A 59 22.45 -31.18 -9.59
C GLY A 59 22.25 -32.57 -10.22
N GLY A 60 21.15 -33.29 -9.92
CA GLY A 60 21.04 -34.72 -10.23
C GLY A 60 20.06 -35.13 -11.32
N SER A 61 19.32 -34.19 -11.94
CA SER A 61 18.26 -34.56 -12.89
C SER A 61 18.14 -33.54 -14.01
N VAL A 62 19.04 -33.65 -14.98
CA VAL A 62 18.84 -33.13 -16.34
C VAL A 62 17.53 -33.73 -16.86
N ASN A 63 16.53 -32.90 -17.19
CA ASN A 63 15.20 -33.24 -17.76
C ASN A 63 13.94 -33.21 -16.86
N LYS A 64 13.98 -32.74 -15.60
CA LYS A 64 12.75 -32.61 -14.77
C LYS A 64 12.45 -31.21 -14.25
N VAL A 65 12.88 -30.17 -14.98
CA VAL A 65 12.59 -28.76 -14.66
C VAL A 65 11.08 -28.46 -14.57
N SER A 66 10.24 -29.14 -15.38
CA SER A 66 8.78 -29.03 -15.30
C SER A 66 8.19 -29.57 -13.98
N GLN A 67 8.81 -30.58 -13.37
CA GLN A 67 8.40 -31.13 -12.08
C GLN A 67 8.94 -30.30 -10.90
N ILE A 68 10.08 -29.63 -11.11
CA ILE A 68 10.65 -28.68 -10.16
C ILE A 68 9.74 -27.44 -10.07
N GLY A 69 9.27 -26.88 -11.19
CA GLY A 69 8.33 -25.75 -11.19
C GLY A 69 7.04 -26.03 -10.42
N LYS A 70 6.46 -27.23 -10.57
CA LYS A 70 5.25 -27.66 -9.83
C LYS A 70 5.50 -28.00 -8.35
N SER A 71 6.69 -28.46 -7.98
CA SER A 71 7.04 -28.76 -6.58
C SER A 71 7.58 -27.54 -5.82
N MET A 72 7.99 -26.49 -6.53
CA MET A 72 8.40 -25.21 -5.94
C MET A 72 7.22 -24.41 -5.37
N GLU A 73 5.99 -24.62 -5.86
CA GLU A 73 4.80 -23.83 -5.53
C GLU A 73 4.36 -23.93 -4.05
N ASN A 74 4.78 -24.98 -3.31
CA ASN A 74 4.28 -25.22 -1.95
C ASN A 74 5.31 -25.14 -0.81
N HIS A 75 6.63 -25.19 -1.05
CA HIS A 75 7.60 -25.40 0.05
C HIS A 75 8.76 -24.38 0.17
N LEU A 76 8.92 -23.45 -0.79
CA LEU A 76 9.82 -22.30 -0.62
C LEU A 76 9.18 -21.14 0.17
N PHE A 77 7.93 -21.32 0.62
CA PHE A 77 7.08 -20.23 1.11
C PHE A 77 6.98 -20.10 2.63
N ASN A 78 7.43 -21.10 3.39
CA ASN A 78 7.20 -21.17 4.84
C ASN A 78 8.35 -20.69 5.75
N GLY A 79 9.32 -19.93 5.23
CA GLY A 79 10.47 -19.49 6.05
C GLY A 79 11.34 -18.38 5.46
N SER A 80 10.81 -17.53 4.58
CA SER A 80 11.59 -16.44 3.98
C SER A 80 11.85 -15.33 5.01
N GLN A 81 13.12 -14.99 5.25
CA GLN A 81 13.48 -13.76 5.95
C GLN A 81 13.36 -12.54 5.02
N SER A 82 13.36 -11.35 5.61
CA SER A 82 13.18 -10.06 4.95
C SER A 82 14.20 -9.84 3.82
N GLY A 83 13.72 -9.42 2.66
CA GLY A 83 14.53 -8.87 1.57
C GLY A 83 13.94 -7.53 1.14
N ASN A 84 14.73 -6.71 0.44
CA ASN A 84 14.30 -5.39 0.01
C ASN A 84 13.83 -5.44 -1.44
N TYR A 85 12.61 -4.97 -1.70
CA TYR A 85 12.12 -4.69 -3.04
C TYR A 85 12.01 -3.17 -3.18
N SER A 86 12.82 -2.58 -4.07
CA SER A 86 12.81 -1.14 -4.38
C SER A 86 12.33 -0.95 -5.81
N ILE A 87 11.47 0.04 -6.02
CA ILE A 87 11.13 0.56 -7.34
C ILE A 87 11.50 2.04 -7.30
N GLU A 88 12.44 2.41 -8.14
CA GLU A 88 12.90 3.79 -8.30
C GLU A 88 12.66 4.21 -9.73
N ALA A 89 12.13 5.41 -9.92
CA ALA A 89 11.87 5.98 -11.22
C ALA A 89 12.12 7.49 -11.17
N ASP A 90 12.87 8.00 -12.14
CA ASP A 90 13.15 9.44 -12.25
C ASP A 90 11.90 10.26 -12.59
N LYS A 91 10.88 9.60 -13.13
CA LYS A 91 9.62 10.21 -13.54
C LYS A 91 8.44 9.56 -12.81
N ASN A 92 7.67 8.74 -13.52
CA ASN A 92 6.37 8.29 -13.05
C ASN A 92 6.36 6.79 -12.82
N ILE A 93 5.73 6.38 -11.72
CA ILE A 93 5.23 5.03 -11.50
C ILE A 93 3.71 5.12 -11.56
N VAL A 94 3.08 4.36 -12.46
CA VAL A 94 1.63 4.32 -12.62
C VAL A 94 1.13 2.91 -12.33
N VAL A 95 0.20 2.78 -11.39
CA VAL A 95 -0.43 1.51 -11.02
C VAL A 95 -1.92 1.63 -11.29
N ASN A 96 -2.43 0.84 -12.24
CA ASN A 96 -3.84 0.78 -12.58
C ASN A 96 -4.36 -0.62 -12.28
N SER A 97 -5.49 -0.72 -11.56
CA SER A 97 -6.21 -1.97 -11.36
C SER A 97 -7.63 -1.83 -11.90
N GLY A 98 -8.08 -2.80 -12.67
CA GLY A 98 -9.44 -2.80 -13.24
C GLY A 98 -10.53 -3.26 -12.26
N ALA A 99 -10.15 -3.82 -11.10
CA ALA A 99 -11.09 -4.30 -10.10
C ALA A 99 -10.66 -3.87 -8.69
N ASN A 100 -9.80 -4.65 -8.04
CA ASN A 100 -9.42 -4.44 -6.65
C ASN A 100 -7.92 -4.17 -6.51
N TYR A 101 -7.55 -3.40 -5.50
CA TYR A 101 -6.16 -3.18 -5.08
C TYR A 101 -6.08 -3.37 -3.56
N PHE A 102 -5.20 -4.27 -3.12
CA PHE A 102 -4.96 -4.54 -1.71
C PHE A 102 -3.50 -4.26 -1.38
N GLN A 103 -3.27 -3.48 -0.32
CA GLN A 103 -1.94 -3.23 0.22
C GLN A 103 -1.90 -3.66 1.67
N HIS A 104 -1.00 -4.58 2.01
CA HIS A 104 -0.81 -5.08 3.35
C HIS A 104 0.64 -4.87 3.78
N ALA A 105 0.83 -4.31 4.98
CA ALA A 105 2.14 -4.15 5.60
C ALA A 105 2.15 -4.86 6.96
N GLY A 106 3.11 -5.78 7.17
CA GLY A 106 3.17 -6.59 8.38
C GLY A 106 3.69 -5.84 9.62
N LYS A 107 4.30 -4.66 9.47
CA LYS A 107 4.81 -3.83 10.57
C LYS A 107 4.39 -2.38 10.42
N ASN A 108 5.09 -1.65 9.54
CA ASN A 108 4.92 -0.21 9.38
C ASN A 108 4.59 0.11 7.91
N PHE A 109 3.72 1.09 7.72
CA PHE A 109 3.48 1.74 6.43
C PHE A 109 3.82 3.23 6.59
N SER A 110 4.69 3.76 5.73
CA SER A 110 5.06 5.17 5.73
C SER A 110 4.96 5.72 4.31
N LYS A 111 4.34 6.89 4.17
CA LYS A 111 4.19 7.62 2.92
C LYS A 111 4.69 9.05 3.15
N SER A 112 5.68 9.46 2.36
CA SER A 112 6.21 10.82 2.34
C SER A 112 6.00 11.42 0.96
N VAL A 113 5.53 12.67 0.92
CA VAL A 113 5.23 13.39 -0.32
C VAL A 113 5.82 14.78 -0.20
N ALA A 114 6.69 15.16 -1.14
CA ALA A 114 7.42 16.42 -1.07
C ALA A 114 6.58 17.65 -1.42
N GLN A 115 5.56 17.48 -2.26
CA GLN A 115 4.72 18.58 -2.75
C GLN A 115 3.25 18.36 -2.38
N ASN A 116 2.52 17.56 -3.16
CA ASN A 116 1.07 17.44 -3.05
C ASN A 116 0.62 15.98 -3.03
N SER A 117 -0.29 15.64 -2.10
CA SER A 117 -1.03 14.38 -2.10
C SER A 117 -2.51 14.69 -2.33
N SER A 118 -3.11 14.04 -3.32
CA SER A 118 -4.55 14.10 -3.59
C SER A 118 -5.11 12.69 -3.67
N GLU A 119 -6.28 12.48 -3.09
CA GLU A 119 -7.00 11.21 -3.09
C GLU A 119 -8.47 11.49 -3.36
N SER A 120 -9.04 10.79 -4.33
CA SER A 120 -10.44 10.92 -4.72
C SER A 120 -11.11 9.55 -4.63
N ILE A 121 -12.11 9.46 -3.76
CA ILE A 121 -12.86 8.23 -3.50
C ILE A 121 -14.31 8.52 -3.90
N LEU A 122 -14.78 7.85 -4.95
CA LEU A 122 -16.16 8.03 -5.44
C LEU A 122 -17.19 7.35 -4.53
N GLY A 123 -16.78 6.29 -3.84
CA GLY A 123 -17.59 5.55 -2.87
C GLY A 123 -17.34 6.01 -1.43
N ASN A 124 -17.30 5.04 -0.52
CA ASN A 124 -17.08 5.29 0.91
C ASN A 124 -15.62 5.11 1.30
N SER A 125 -15.15 5.92 2.26
CA SER A 125 -13.85 5.74 2.93
C SER A 125 -14.07 5.45 4.41
N THR A 126 -13.44 4.38 4.91
CA THR A 126 -13.47 4.00 6.33
C THR A 126 -12.04 3.81 6.81
N VAL A 127 -11.69 4.48 7.91
CA VAL A 127 -10.38 4.35 8.56
C VAL A 127 -10.60 3.89 9.99
N THR A 128 -10.02 2.75 10.34
CA THR A 128 -10.03 2.19 11.69
C THR A 128 -8.62 2.24 12.27
N VAL A 129 -8.51 2.75 13.49
CA VAL A 129 -7.22 2.88 14.19
C VAL A 129 -7.40 2.41 15.64
N ASP A 130 -6.62 1.42 16.05
CA ASP A 130 -6.77 0.78 17.36
C ASP A 130 -6.25 1.63 18.53
N LYS A 131 -5.28 2.52 18.25
CA LYS A 131 -4.63 3.35 19.27
C LYS A 131 -4.97 4.82 19.10
N SER A 132 -4.22 5.53 18.27
CA SER A 132 -4.35 6.98 18.14
C SER A 132 -4.16 7.42 16.71
N ILE A 133 -4.90 8.48 16.35
CA ILE A 133 -4.72 9.26 15.13
C ILE A 133 -4.31 10.68 15.54
N SER A 134 -3.33 11.24 14.82
CA SER A 134 -2.89 12.63 14.98
C SER A 134 -2.83 13.28 13.60
N SER A 135 -3.31 14.51 13.50
CA SER A 135 -3.31 15.28 12.27
C SER A 135 -2.99 16.73 12.59
N THR A 136 -1.97 17.26 11.92
CA THR A 136 -1.46 18.61 12.16
C THR A 136 -1.31 19.32 10.83
N ALA A 137 -1.92 20.49 10.72
CA ALA A 137 -1.70 21.42 9.62
C ALA A 137 -1.00 22.67 10.16
N LYS A 138 -0.03 23.21 9.41
CA LYS A 138 0.70 24.43 9.81
C LYS A 138 -0.11 25.70 9.60
N GLU A 139 -0.99 25.70 8.59
CA GLU A 139 -1.80 26.88 8.24
C GLU A 139 -3.28 26.61 8.52
N PHE A 140 -3.93 25.76 7.73
CA PHE A 140 -5.37 25.52 7.83
C PHE A 140 -5.69 24.03 7.85
N TYR A 141 -6.66 23.65 8.69
CA TYR A 141 -7.28 22.33 8.70
C TYR A 141 -8.78 22.49 8.39
N THR A 142 -9.20 22.07 7.21
CA THR A 142 -10.57 22.27 6.73
C THR A 142 -11.28 20.92 6.56
N VAL A 143 -12.47 20.81 7.15
CA VAL A 143 -13.37 19.67 6.94
C VAL A 143 -14.69 20.20 6.40
N VAL A 144 -15.06 19.77 5.19
CA VAL A 144 -16.32 20.14 4.54
C VAL A 144 -17.20 18.90 4.45
N ALA A 145 -18.40 18.98 5.01
CA ALA A 145 -19.39 17.92 4.92
C ALA A 145 -20.70 18.50 4.36
N GLY A 146 -21.24 17.87 3.31
CA GLY A 146 -22.41 18.41 2.61
C GLY A 146 -23.74 18.27 3.35
N LYS A 147 -23.86 17.33 4.30
CA LYS A 147 -25.12 17.06 5.04
C LYS A 147 -24.98 17.16 6.54
N ARG A 148 -23.97 16.48 7.09
CA ARG A 148 -23.74 16.39 8.53
C ARG A 148 -22.27 16.11 8.82
N HIS A 149 -21.73 16.79 9.81
CA HIS A 149 -20.47 16.43 10.45
C HIS A 149 -20.74 16.03 11.90
N THR A 150 -20.08 14.98 12.40
CA THR A 150 -20.32 14.46 13.73
C THR A 150 -19.02 13.99 14.36
N ILE A 151 -18.76 14.44 15.59
CA ILE A 151 -17.64 14.04 16.42
C ILE A 151 -18.23 13.37 17.66
N ILE A 152 -17.83 12.12 17.94
CA ILE A 152 -18.32 11.34 19.09
C ILE A 152 -17.11 10.88 19.90
N CYS A 153 -17.19 11.03 21.22
CA CYS A 153 -16.21 10.52 22.17
C CYS A 153 -16.94 9.99 23.40
N GLY A 154 -17.11 8.67 23.49
CA GLY A 154 -17.93 8.05 24.53
C GLY A 154 -19.34 8.62 24.54
N GLY A 155 -19.76 9.17 25.68
CA GLY A 155 -21.07 9.83 25.84
C GLY A 155 -21.16 11.26 25.29
N SER A 156 -20.05 11.86 24.87
CA SER A 156 -20.01 13.24 24.36
C SER A 156 -20.14 13.28 22.84
N LYS A 157 -20.82 14.31 22.32
CA LYS A 157 -21.08 14.46 20.88
C LYS A 157 -21.15 15.92 20.45
N VAL A 158 -20.61 16.21 19.28
CA VAL A 158 -20.80 17.47 18.54
C VAL A 158 -21.36 17.14 17.16
N ILE A 159 -22.46 17.78 16.78
CA ILE A 159 -23.12 17.60 15.47
C ILE A 159 -23.27 18.96 14.81
N MET A 160 -22.87 19.05 13.55
CA MET A 160 -23.16 20.19 12.66
C MET A 160 -24.01 19.67 11.50
N ASN A 161 -25.15 20.29 11.23
CA ASN A 161 -26.06 19.90 10.15
C ASN A 161 -26.09 20.97 9.04
N ALA A 162 -26.51 20.57 7.84
CA ALA A 162 -26.65 21.45 6.68
C ALA A 162 -27.67 22.60 6.87
N ASP A 163 -28.61 22.49 7.81
CA ASP A 163 -29.55 23.57 8.15
C ASP A 163 -28.93 24.66 9.04
N GLY A 164 -27.63 24.56 9.35
CA GLY A 164 -26.91 25.48 10.21
C GLY A 164 -27.03 25.16 11.71
N SER A 165 -27.81 24.15 12.10
CA SER A 165 -27.92 23.76 13.50
C SER A 165 -26.63 23.11 14.01
N ILE A 166 -26.22 23.50 15.22
CA ILE A 166 -25.09 22.92 15.95
C ILE A 166 -25.61 22.39 17.28
N GLN A 167 -25.29 21.14 17.58
CA GLN A 167 -25.70 20.46 18.81
C GLN A 167 -24.46 19.93 19.54
N MET A 168 -24.34 20.28 20.82
CA MET A 168 -23.29 19.80 21.71
C MET A 168 -23.96 19.12 22.90
N THR A 169 -23.62 17.85 23.14
CA THR A 169 -24.20 17.06 24.23
C THR A 169 -23.11 16.33 25.00
N GLY A 170 -23.27 16.24 26.31
CA GLY A 170 -22.41 15.48 27.23
C GLY A 170 -22.93 15.65 28.66
N THR A 171 -22.40 14.86 29.60
CA THR A 171 -22.79 14.94 31.03
C THR A 171 -22.50 16.32 31.63
N ASN A 172 -21.40 16.94 31.22
CA ASN A 172 -21.00 18.29 31.60
C ASN A 172 -20.39 18.98 30.37
N ILE A 173 -20.78 20.22 30.12
CA ILE A 173 -20.17 21.09 29.11
C ILE A 173 -19.58 22.29 29.85
N SER A 174 -18.26 22.35 29.97
CA SER A 174 -17.55 23.47 30.57
C SER A 174 -16.98 24.36 29.47
N ILE A 175 -17.32 25.66 29.50
CA ILE A 175 -16.79 26.68 28.59
C ILE A 175 -15.98 27.66 29.43
N ASN A 176 -14.65 27.62 29.28
CA ASN A 176 -13.73 28.51 29.99
C ASN A 176 -13.15 29.50 28.99
N ALA A 177 -13.48 30.79 29.13
CA ALA A 177 -12.91 31.86 28.33
C ALA A 177 -11.89 32.63 29.16
N SER A 178 -10.66 32.80 28.64
CA SER A 178 -9.58 33.49 29.35
C SER A 178 -9.72 35.02 29.36
N SER A 179 -10.45 35.60 28.39
CA SER A 179 -10.67 37.04 28.28
C SER A 179 -12.16 37.38 28.32
N GLU A 180 -12.94 36.91 27.34
CA GLU A 180 -14.37 37.20 27.25
C GLU A 180 -15.13 36.02 26.62
N LEU A 181 -16.35 35.77 27.12
CA LEU A 181 -17.33 34.92 26.48
C LEU A 181 -18.50 35.78 25.99
N VAL A 182 -18.70 35.85 24.66
CA VAL A 182 -19.82 36.57 24.04
C VAL A 182 -20.85 35.59 23.51
N LEU A 183 -22.06 35.59 24.10
CA LEU A 183 -23.19 34.82 23.62
C LEU A 183 -24.26 35.75 23.04
N ARG A 184 -24.51 35.65 21.73
CA ARG A 184 -25.53 36.43 21.02
C ARG A 184 -26.51 35.48 20.34
N GLY A 185 -27.79 35.67 20.59
CA GLY A 185 -28.85 34.93 19.92
C GLY A 185 -30.17 35.68 20.02
N GLY A 186 -31.07 35.48 19.05
CA GLY A 186 -32.40 36.09 19.09
C GLY A 186 -33.20 35.70 20.35
N LYS A 187 -32.90 34.52 20.93
CA LYS A 187 -33.42 34.08 22.22
C LYS A 187 -32.39 33.16 22.91
N VAL A 188 -32.07 33.46 24.18
CA VAL A 188 -31.28 32.58 25.04
C VAL A 188 -32.20 32.07 26.15
N LYS A 189 -32.29 30.75 26.32
CA LYS A 189 -33.02 30.11 27.41
C LYS A 189 -32.02 29.48 28.37
N ILE A 190 -32.09 29.88 29.63
CA ILE A 190 -31.33 29.30 30.74
C ILE A 190 -32.39 28.76 31.70
N ASN A 191 -32.25 27.50 32.12
CA ASN A 191 -33.11 26.87 33.11
C ASN A 191 -32.43 26.88 34.46
#